data_AF-A0A6N8TIQ0-F1
#
_entry.id   AF-A0A6N8TIQ0-F1
#
_cell.length_a   1.000
_cell.length_b   1.000
_cell.length_c   1.000
_cell.angle_alpha   90.00
_cell.angle_beta   90.00
_cell.angle_gamma   90.00
#
_symmetry.space_group_name_H-M   'P 1'
#
loop_
_entity.id
_entity.type
_entity.pdbx_description
1 polymer ?
#
loop_
_entity_poly.entity_id
_entity_poly.type
_entity_poly.pdbx_seq_one_letter_code
_entity_poly.pdbx_strand_id
1 'polypeptide(L)'
;MERKTEYNIWYWVVAFIAVLFIQNLIAGWQSVAPISYSQFEQYLADGKISSVAVGSDTITGTFAEPVDGKKQFVTTVVNPAILERIDRSGIEITGVPQNTFLGTLISWVAPALVFFGIWMLLFRKFADKQGFGGFMQVGRSKAKVYMEKETG
;
A
#
# COMPACT_ATOMS: atom_id res chain seq x y z
N MET A 1 34.61 12.20 -16.78
CA MET A 1 33.72 11.93 -15.63
C MET A 1 32.30 11.86 -16.17
N GLU A 2 31.75 10.66 -16.38
CA GLU A 2 30.49 10.47 -17.12
C GLU A 2 29.26 10.38 -16.20
N ARG A 3 28.33 11.31 -16.40
CA ARG A 3 27.02 11.44 -15.74
C ARG A 3 26.03 10.41 -16.31
N LYS A 4 26.17 9.12 -15.96
CA LYS A 4 25.28 8.05 -16.48
C LYS A 4 24.22 7.54 -15.50
N THR A 5 24.21 8.04 -14.26
CA THR A 5 23.20 7.67 -13.23
C THR A 5 22.07 8.67 -13.07
N GLU A 6 22.21 9.91 -13.52
CA GLU A 6 21.21 10.97 -13.31
C GLU A 6 19.91 10.72 -14.08
N TYR A 7 19.98 10.13 -15.28
CA TYR A 7 18.79 9.91 -16.14
C TYR A 7 17.82 8.82 -15.64
N ASN A 8 18.28 7.89 -14.81
CA ASN A 8 17.43 6.80 -14.32
C ASN A 8 16.77 7.11 -12.97
N ILE A 9 17.29 8.07 -12.20
CA ILE A 9 16.74 8.44 -10.89
C ILE A 9 15.35 9.09 -11.06
N TRP A 10 15.16 9.86 -12.13
CA TRP A 10 13.88 10.48 -12.44
C TRP A 10 12.72 9.48 -12.56
N TYR A 11 12.93 8.32 -13.20
CA TYR A 11 11.90 7.28 -13.28
C TYR A 11 11.53 6.69 -11.91
N TRP A 12 12.51 6.54 -11.00
CA TRP A 12 12.25 6.10 -9.62
C TRP A 12 11.49 7.15 -8.82
N VAL A 13 11.82 8.42 -9.02
CA VAL A 13 11.11 9.54 -8.37
C VAL A 13 9.67 9.61 -8.88
N VAL A 14 9.45 9.51 -10.19
CA VAL A 14 8.10 9.52 -10.79
C VAL A 14 7.29 8.30 -10.35
N ALA A 15 7.88 7.11 -10.33
CA ALA A 15 7.20 5.90 -9.85
C ALA A 15 6.84 5.99 -8.37
N PHE A 16 7.73 6.52 -7.53
CA PHE A 16 7.47 6.74 -6.10
C PHE A 16 6.33 7.75 -5.89
N ILE A 17 6.35 8.86 -6.62
CA ILE A 17 5.28 9.86 -6.58
C ILE A 17 3.96 9.25 -7.06
N ALA A 18 3.96 8.44 -8.13
CA ALA A 18 2.76 7.77 -8.62
C ALA A 18 2.17 6.80 -7.58
N VAL A 19 3.01 6.02 -6.89
CA VAL A 19 2.57 5.14 -5.81
C VAL A 19 1.99 5.93 -4.65
N LEU A 20 2.62 7.04 -4.24
CA LEU A 20 2.07 7.93 -3.21
C LEU A 20 0.73 8.55 -3.64
N PHE A 21 0.59 8.92 -4.91
CA PHE A 21 -0.63 9.50 -5.44
C PHE A 21 -1.78 8.49 -5.52
N ILE A 22 -1.48 7.26 -5.96
CA ILE A 22 -2.44 6.14 -5.96
C ILE A 22 -2.83 5.79 -4.52
N GLN A 23 -1.87 5.74 -3.60
CA GLN A 23 -2.15 5.53 -2.18
C GLN A 23 -3.07 6.62 -1.62
N ASN A 24 -2.85 7.88 -1.99
CA ASN A 24 -3.68 9.00 -1.57
C ASN A 24 -5.10 8.94 -2.17
N LEU A 25 -5.22 8.54 -3.44
CA LEU A 25 -6.51 8.32 -4.12
C LEU A 25 -7.33 7.21 -3.45
N ILE A 26 -6.70 6.08 -3.11
CA ILE A 26 -7.36 4.95 -2.43
C ILE A 26 -7.74 5.34 -0.99
N ALA A 27 -6.85 6.00 -0.26
CA ALA A 27 -7.11 6.47 1.10
C ALA A 27 -8.20 7.54 1.15
N GLY A 28 -8.26 8.43 0.14
CA GLY A 28 -9.28 9.47 0.02
C GLY A 28 -10.69 8.92 -0.21
N TRP A 29 -10.81 7.77 -0.88
CA TRP A 29 -12.10 7.08 -1.06
C TRP A 29 -12.64 6.43 0.22
N GLN A 30 -11.77 6.13 1.18
CA GLN A 30 -12.15 5.63 2.50
C GLN A 30 -12.31 6.78 3.50
N SER A 31 -13.13 7.77 3.16
CA SER A 31 -13.44 8.90 4.05
C SER A 31 -14.43 8.44 5.12
N VAL A 32 -13.91 7.79 6.17
CA VAL A 32 -14.70 7.36 7.32
C VAL A 32 -14.93 8.54 8.26
N ALA A 33 -16.19 8.79 8.64
CA ALA A 33 -16.57 9.77 9.65
C ALA A 33 -16.46 9.13 11.04
N PRO A 34 -15.50 9.55 11.91
CA PRO A 34 -15.59 9.20 13.31
C PRO A 34 -16.78 9.95 13.91
N ILE A 35 -17.80 9.22 14.34
CA ILE A 35 -18.98 9.80 15.00
C ILE A 35 -19.05 9.32 16.46
N SER A 36 -19.55 10.18 17.33
CA SER A 36 -19.78 9.79 18.72
C SER A 36 -20.91 8.76 18.81
N TYR A 37 -20.90 7.96 19.87
CA TYR A 37 -21.95 6.96 20.10
C TYR A 37 -23.34 7.61 20.16
N SER A 38 -23.47 8.79 20.79
CA SER A 38 -24.73 9.53 20.84
C SER A 38 -25.19 10.04 19.46
N GLN A 39 -24.26 10.45 18.59
CA GLN A 39 -24.59 10.83 17.21
C GLN A 39 -25.05 9.62 16.39
N PHE A 40 -24.42 8.46 16.59
CA PHE A 40 -24.88 7.22 15.99
C PHE A 40 -26.32 6.89 16.40
N GLU A 41 -26.64 6.97 17.70
CA GLU A 41 -28.01 6.74 18.18
C GLU A 41 -29.03 7.71 17.58
N GLN A 42 -28.65 8.98 17.42
CA GLN A 42 -29.49 9.98 16.74
C GLN A 42 -29.71 9.63 15.27
N TYR A 43 -28.66 9.31 14.53
CA TYR A 43 -28.78 8.94 13.10
C TYR A 43 -29.52 7.62 12.88
N LEU A 44 -29.43 6.70 13.84
CA LEU A 44 -30.20 5.47 13.86
C LEU A 44 -31.69 5.75 14.06
N ALA A 45 -32.04 6.62 15.02
CA ALA A 45 -33.42 7.03 15.28
C ALA A 45 -34.01 7.85 14.11
N ASP A 46 -33.18 8.68 13.46
CA ASP A 46 -33.56 9.51 12.31
C ASP A 46 -33.68 8.69 11.00
N GLY A 47 -33.32 7.41 10.98
CA GLY A 47 -33.34 6.59 9.77
C GLY A 47 -32.30 6.99 8.72
N LYS A 48 -31.22 7.69 9.11
CA LYS A 48 -30.15 8.16 8.21
C LYS A 48 -29.07 7.10 7.97
N ILE A 49 -29.23 5.90 8.53
CA ILE A 49 -28.28 4.80 8.44
C ILE A 49 -28.84 3.73 7.50
N SER A 50 -28.08 3.35 6.48
CA SER A 50 -28.49 2.34 5.51
C SER A 50 -28.06 0.93 5.90
N SER A 51 -26.88 0.78 6.48
CA SER A 51 -26.35 -0.52 6.91
C SER A 51 -25.41 -0.34 8.09
N VAL A 52 -25.44 -1.32 8.99
CA VAL A 52 -24.58 -1.35 10.17
C VAL A 52 -23.84 -2.68 10.23
N ALA A 53 -22.53 -2.57 10.44
CA ALA A 53 -21.64 -3.66 10.72
C ALA A 53 -21.12 -3.57 12.16
N VAL A 54 -21.48 -4.57 12.96
CA VAL A 54 -21.08 -4.63 14.36
C VAL A 54 -19.86 -5.53 14.48
N GLY A 55 -18.72 -4.94 14.83
CA GLY A 55 -17.51 -5.64 15.21
C GLY A 55 -17.39 -5.80 16.73
N SER A 56 -16.26 -6.35 17.19
CA SER A 56 -16.01 -6.61 18.61
C SER A 56 -15.92 -5.33 19.46
N ASP A 57 -15.19 -4.33 18.95
CA ASP A 57 -14.91 -3.07 19.67
C ASP A 57 -15.52 -1.84 18.98
N THR A 58 -15.85 -1.94 17.70
CA THR A 58 -16.33 -0.83 16.88
C THR A 58 -17.53 -1.22 16.04
N ILE A 59 -18.39 -0.23 15.80
CA ILE A 59 -19.52 -0.29 14.88
C ILE A 59 -19.13 0.55 13.67
N THR A 60 -19.14 -0.06 12.50
CA THR A 60 -18.98 0.64 11.22
C THR A 60 -20.29 0.60 10.46
N GLY A 61 -20.50 1.55 9.56
CA GLY A 61 -21.73 1.55 8.78
C GLY A 61 -21.70 2.56 7.66
N THR A 62 -22.76 2.54 6.86
CA THR A 62 -22.94 3.45 5.72
C THR A 62 -24.16 4.33 5.96
N PHE A 63 -24.03 5.63 5.73
CA PHE A 63 -25.16 6.54 5.77
C PHE A 63 -26.01 6.37 4.49
N ALA A 64 -27.32 6.53 4.63
CA ALA A 64 -28.25 6.57 3.50
C ALA A 64 -28.00 7.81 2.63
N GLU A 65 -27.65 8.94 3.27
CA GLU A 65 -27.21 10.16 2.62
C GLU A 65 -25.82 10.55 3.13
N PRO A 66 -24.90 11.04 2.26
CA PRO A 66 -23.57 11.42 2.71
C PRO A 66 -23.64 12.55 3.75
N VAL A 67 -23.17 12.28 4.97
CA VAL A 67 -23.05 13.29 6.03
C VAL A 67 -21.64 13.87 5.95
N ASP A 68 -21.50 15.19 5.81
CA ASP A 68 -20.21 15.88 5.61
C ASP A 68 -19.37 15.33 4.44
N GLY A 69 -20.03 14.87 3.38
CA GLY A 69 -19.37 14.26 2.21
C GLY A 69 -18.80 12.86 2.47
N LYS A 70 -19.00 12.31 3.67
CA LYS A 70 -18.54 10.98 4.09
C LYS A 70 -19.69 10.00 3.97
N LYS A 71 -19.46 8.89 3.27
CA LYS A 71 -20.47 7.83 3.08
C LYS A 71 -20.44 6.80 4.21
N GLN A 72 -19.30 6.67 4.87
CA GLN A 72 -19.08 5.66 5.91
C GLN A 72 -18.82 6.33 7.25
N PHE A 73 -19.21 5.66 8.32
CA PHE A 73 -18.91 6.07 9.69
C PHE A 73 -18.30 4.95 10.51
N VAL A 74 -17.61 5.35 11.57
CA VAL A 74 -17.12 4.45 12.63
C VAL A 74 -17.44 5.04 13.98
N THR A 75 -17.89 4.19 14.90
CA THR A 75 -18.09 4.54 16.30
C THR A 75 -17.65 3.38 17.19
N THR A 76 -17.33 3.68 18.45
CA THR A 76 -16.90 2.66 19.43
C THR A 76 -18.12 2.04 20.09
N VAL A 77 -18.11 0.71 20.29
CA VAL A 77 -19.16 0.02 21.04
C VAL A 77 -19.04 0.41 22.50
N VAL A 78 -20.05 1.10 23.04
CA VAL A 78 -20.11 1.47 24.48
C VAL A 78 -21.06 0.57 25.26
N ASN A 79 -22.09 0.04 24.60
CA ASN A 79 -23.13 -0.76 25.26
C ASN A 79 -23.53 -1.96 24.39
N PRO A 80 -23.46 -3.21 24.90
CA PRO A 80 -23.88 -4.40 24.16
C PRO A 80 -25.38 -4.43 23.85
N ALA A 81 -26.23 -3.69 24.59
CA ALA A 81 -27.67 -3.59 24.34
C ALA A 81 -28.02 -2.81 23.05
N ILE A 82 -27.04 -2.23 22.35
CA ILE A 82 -27.25 -1.54 21.08
C ILE A 82 -27.79 -2.49 19.99
N LEU A 83 -27.45 -3.78 20.06
CA LEU A 83 -27.89 -4.79 19.09
C LEU A 83 -29.43 -4.89 19.03
N GLU A 84 -30.09 -4.91 20.18
CA GLU A 84 -31.56 -4.95 20.24
C GLU A 84 -32.20 -3.67 19.65
N ARG A 85 -31.52 -2.53 19.75
CA ARG A 85 -32.00 -1.26 19.20
C ARG A 85 -31.84 -1.20 17.69
N ILE A 86 -30.72 -1.70 17.17
CA ILE A 86 -30.47 -1.80 15.73
C ILE A 86 -31.46 -2.80 15.11
N ASP A 87 -31.71 -3.93 15.77
CA ASP A 87 -32.69 -4.92 15.32
C ASP A 87 -34.11 -4.33 15.22
N ARG A 88 -34.52 -3.54 16.23
CA ARG A 88 -35.81 -2.81 16.22
C ARG A 88 -35.92 -1.75 15.12
N SER A 89 -34.80 -1.19 14.65
CA SER A 89 -34.82 -0.22 13.55
C SER A 89 -35.04 -0.85 12.17
N GLY A 90 -34.99 -2.19 12.05
CA GLY A 90 -35.24 -2.89 10.79
C GLY A 90 -34.17 -2.68 9.72
N ILE A 91 -32.97 -2.22 10.11
CA ILE A 91 -31.84 -1.95 9.22
C ILE A 91 -31.04 -3.25 9.04
N GLU A 92 -30.48 -3.45 7.84
CA GLU A 92 -29.66 -4.63 7.55
C GLU A 92 -28.41 -4.67 8.43
N ILE A 93 -28.38 -5.63 9.36
CA ILE A 93 -27.24 -5.92 10.23
C ILE A 93 -26.33 -6.90 9.49
N THR A 94 -25.19 -6.40 9.03
CA THR A 94 -24.17 -7.25 8.40
C THR A 94 -23.03 -7.45 9.37
N GLY A 95 -22.87 -8.65 9.92
CA GLY A 95 -21.63 -9.01 10.61
C GLY A 95 -20.50 -8.97 9.60
N VAL A 96 -19.66 -7.93 9.61
CA VAL A 96 -18.48 -7.89 8.76
C VAL A 96 -17.40 -8.69 9.49
N PRO A 97 -17.05 -9.91 9.07
CA PRO A 97 -15.75 -10.46 9.45
C PRO A 97 -14.73 -9.44 8.96
N GLN A 98 -14.04 -8.77 9.88
CA GLN A 98 -12.98 -7.87 9.51
C GLN A 98 -11.94 -8.70 8.76
N ASN A 99 -11.96 -8.64 7.43
CA ASN A 99 -11.03 -9.39 6.61
C ASN A 99 -9.70 -8.61 6.59
N THR A 100 -9.12 -8.47 7.78
CA THR A 100 -7.79 -7.93 8.01
C THR A 100 -6.77 -8.74 7.23
N PHE A 101 -7.06 -9.99 6.86
CA PHE A 101 -6.16 -10.82 6.05
C PHE A 101 -5.64 -10.10 4.81
N LEU A 102 -6.48 -9.46 3.98
CA LEU A 102 -6.02 -8.74 2.77
C LEU A 102 -5.23 -7.47 3.11
N GLY A 103 -5.68 -6.69 4.09
CA GLY A 103 -5.00 -5.45 4.52
C GLY A 103 -3.67 -5.73 5.20
N THR A 104 -3.64 -6.70 6.13
CA THR A 104 -2.44 -7.31 6.69
C THR A 104 -1.57 -7.82 5.56
N LEU A 105 -2.13 -8.56 4.58
CA LEU A 105 -1.39 -9.14 3.47
C LEU A 105 -0.65 -8.05 2.67
N ILE A 106 -1.36 -7.01 2.29
CA ILE A 106 -0.79 -5.86 1.59
C ILE A 106 0.24 -5.14 2.47
N SER A 107 0.02 -5.03 3.78
CA SER A 107 0.95 -4.36 4.71
C SER A 107 2.30 -5.08 4.86
N TRP A 108 2.39 -6.41 4.72
CA TRP A 108 3.69 -7.12 4.73
C TRP A 108 4.25 -7.32 3.31
N VAL A 109 3.38 -7.53 2.32
CA VAL A 109 3.79 -7.73 0.92
C VAL A 109 4.26 -6.43 0.28
N ALA A 110 3.64 -5.28 0.56
CA ALA A 110 4.05 -4.01 -0.03
C ALA A 110 5.50 -3.64 0.35
N PRO A 111 5.93 -3.69 1.63
CA PRO A 111 7.34 -3.52 1.98
C PRO A 111 8.25 -4.56 1.31
N ALA A 112 7.85 -5.83 1.27
CA ALA A 112 8.65 -6.88 0.63
C ALA A 112 8.83 -6.63 -0.88
N LEU A 113 7.79 -6.18 -1.58
CA LEU A 113 7.85 -5.80 -3.00
C LEU A 113 8.72 -4.57 -3.24
N VAL A 114 8.72 -3.60 -2.32
CA VAL A 114 9.65 -2.45 -2.39
C VAL A 114 11.09 -2.92 -2.27
N PHE A 115 11.41 -3.76 -1.28
CA PHE A 115 12.76 -4.33 -1.12
C PHE A 115 13.17 -5.19 -2.33
N PHE A 116 12.27 -6.04 -2.83
CA PHE A 116 12.51 -6.89 -3.99
C PHE A 116 12.72 -6.05 -5.25
N GLY A 117 11.94 -4.99 -5.44
CA GLY A 117 12.13 -4.02 -6.51
C GLY A 117 13.50 -3.38 -6.45
N ILE A 118 13.91 -2.87 -5.29
CA ILE A 118 15.25 -2.28 -5.09
C ILE A 118 16.36 -3.29 -5.43
N TRP A 119 16.26 -4.52 -4.90
CA TRP A 119 17.24 -5.58 -5.15
C TRP A 119 17.31 -5.99 -6.62
N MET A 120 16.17 -6.14 -7.30
CA MET A 120 16.11 -6.48 -8.73
C MET A 120 16.78 -5.40 -9.58
N LEU A 121 16.64 -4.12 -9.22
CA LEU A 121 17.26 -3.02 -9.95
C LEU A 121 18.76 -2.93 -9.71
N LEU A 122 19.19 -3.21 -8.48
CA LEU A 122 20.61 -3.32 -8.15
C LEU A 122 21.24 -4.48 -8.92
N PHE A 123 20.59 -5.65 -8.94
CA PHE A 123 21.03 -6.80 -9.72
C PHE A 123 21.05 -6.51 -11.23
N ARG A 124 20.01 -5.86 -11.77
CA ARG A 124 19.98 -5.47 -13.18
C ARG A 124 21.12 -4.53 -13.52
N LYS A 125 21.38 -3.51 -12.69
CA LYS A 125 22.52 -2.59 -12.89
C LYS A 125 23.88 -3.28 -12.76
N PHE A 126 24.00 -4.30 -11.92
CA PHE A 126 25.20 -5.12 -11.81
C PHE A 126 25.37 -6.06 -13.01
N ALA A 127 24.30 -6.71 -13.47
CA ALA A 127 24.30 -7.55 -14.66
C ALA A 127 24.59 -6.75 -15.96
N ASP A 128 24.14 -5.49 -16.03
CA ASP A 128 24.40 -4.59 -17.16
C ASP A 128 25.83 -4.01 -17.14
N LYS A 129 26.44 -3.82 -15.96
CA LYS A 129 27.82 -3.31 -15.82
C LYS A 129 28.89 -4.38 -15.82
N GLN A 130 28.57 -5.54 -15.27
CA GLN A 130 29.40 -6.73 -15.23
C GLN A 130 28.62 -7.76 -16.04
N GLY A 131 28.68 -7.59 -17.35
CA GLY A 131 27.92 -8.38 -18.32
C GLY A 131 27.84 -9.82 -17.87
N PHE A 132 26.66 -10.40 -17.94
CA PHE A 132 26.42 -11.85 -17.86
C PHE A 132 27.14 -12.64 -19.00
N GLY A 133 28.18 -12.04 -19.62
CA GLY A 133 29.22 -12.62 -20.46
C GLY A 133 30.65 -12.46 -19.90
N GLY A 134 30.82 -12.06 -18.63
CA GLY A 134 32.12 -11.92 -17.95
C GLY A 134 32.70 -13.24 -17.41
N PHE A 135 31.87 -14.26 -17.21
CA PHE A 135 32.33 -15.61 -16.86
C PHE A 135 33.02 -16.34 -18.03
N MET A 136 33.01 -15.78 -19.24
CA MET A 136 33.74 -16.32 -20.39
C MET A 136 35.15 -15.70 -20.57
N GLN A 137 35.56 -14.77 -19.71
CA GLN A 137 36.88 -14.10 -19.79
C GLN A 137 37.90 -14.62 -18.77
N VAL A 138 37.49 -15.48 -17.84
CA VAL A 138 38.42 -16.23 -16.95
C VAL A 138 39.07 -17.36 -17.76
N GLY A 139 39.88 -17.02 -18.76
CA GLY A 139 40.53 -18.00 -19.63
C GLY A 139 41.64 -17.49 -20.55
N ARG A 140 41.85 -16.18 -20.69
CA ARG A 140 42.92 -15.63 -21.54
C ARG A 140 44.02 -14.98 -20.70
N SER A 141 44.75 -15.81 -19.96
CA SER A 141 46.14 -15.50 -19.63
C SER A 141 47.01 -15.77 -20.86
N LYS A 142 47.81 -14.79 -21.27
CA LYS A 142 49.14 -14.89 -21.92
C LYS A 142 49.61 -13.46 -22.18
N ALA A 143 50.34 -12.88 -21.23
CA ALA A 143 51.80 -12.91 -21.15
C ALA A 143 52.46 -11.83 -22.04
N LYS A 144 53.09 -10.87 -21.37
CA LYS A 144 53.94 -9.80 -21.90
C LYS A 144 55.07 -10.37 -22.75
N VAL A 145 55.37 -9.72 -23.88
CA VAL A 145 56.71 -9.76 -24.49
C VAL A 145 57.11 -8.31 -24.75
N TYR A 146 58.03 -7.81 -23.93
CA TYR A 146 58.83 -6.63 -24.27
C TYR A 146 59.77 -7.05 -25.39
N MET A 147 59.71 -6.38 -26.54
CA MET A 147 60.76 -6.47 -27.54
C MET A 147 61.73 -5.32 -27.25
N GLU A 148 62.82 -5.66 -26.58
CA GLU A 148 64.08 -4.92 -26.61
C GLU A 148 64.45 -4.70 -28.08
N LYS A 149 64.62 -3.45 -28.53
CA LYS A 149 65.28 -3.19 -29.81
C LYS A 149 66.69 -2.78 -29.51
N GLU A 150 67.59 -3.74 -29.73
CA GLU A 150 69.03 -3.55 -29.65
C GLU A 150 69.54 -2.52 -30.66
N THR A 151 70.55 -1.80 -30.20
CA THR A 151 71.47 -0.92 -30.91
C THR A 151 72.18 -1.59 -32.08
N GLY A 152 72.32 -0.84 -33.18
CA GLY A 152 73.25 -1.09 -34.28
C GLY A 152 73.53 0.22 -35.00
#